data_AF-A0A8T5T9J7-F1
#
_entry.id   AF-A0A8T5T9J7-F1
#
_cell.length_a   1.000
_cell.length_b   1.000
_cell.length_c   1.000
_cell.angle_alpha   90.00
_cell.angle_beta   90.00
_cell.angle_gamma   90.00
#
_symmetry.space_group_name_H-M   'P 1'
#
loop_
_entity.id
_entity.type
_entity.pdbx_description
1 polymer ?
#
loop_
_entity_poly.entity_id
_entity_poly.type
_entity_poly.pdbx_seq_one_letter_code
_entity_poly.pdbx_strand_id
1 'polypeptide(L)' 'MTDEKKKKEEFAKKFMEEEKLKGKAKRIKIIQIIDSVGFDKRKIKVALLRSTIEERIIHE' A
#
# COMPACT_ATOMS: atom_id res chain seq x y z
N MET A 1 -4.30 -7.93 -21.65
CA MET A 1 -3.40 -7.69 -20.50
C MET A 1 -4.15 -6.95 -19.37
N THR A 2 -4.99 -7.65 -18.60
CA THR A 2 -5.94 -7.01 -17.65
C THR A 2 -5.88 -7.61 -16.23
N ASP A 3 -5.09 -8.66 -16.04
CA ASP A 3 -5.14 -9.52 -14.85
C ASP A 3 -4.34 -8.95 -13.68
N GLU A 4 -3.18 -8.35 -13.98
CA GLU A 4 -2.24 -7.91 -12.94
C GLU A 4 -2.77 -6.72 -12.13
N LYS A 5 -3.44 -5.77 -12.81
CA LYS A 5 -4.05 -4.61 -12.13
C LYS A 5 -5.16 -5.05 -11.18
N LYS A 6 -6.00 -6.01 -11.59
CA LYS A 6 -7.04 -6.59 -10.72
C LYS A 6 -6.43 -7.27 -9.51
N LYS A 7 -5.37 -8.07 -9.69
CA LYS A 7 -4.65 -8.73 -8.58
C LYS A 7 -4.08 -7.71 -7.59
N LYS A 8 -3.45 -6.63 -8.08
CA LYS A 8 -2.94 -5.52 -7.25
C LYS A 8 -4.06 -4.86 -6.45
N GLU A 9 -5.21 -4.61 -7.06
CA GLU A 9 -6.36 -3.99 -6.40
C GLU A 9 -7.03 -4.91 -5.36
N GLU A 10 -7.19 -6.19 -5.66
CA GLU A 10 -7.75 -7.16 -4.71
C GLU A 10 -6.83 -7.37 -3.51
N PHE A 11 -5.52 -7.47 -3.75
CA PHE A 11 -4.54 -7.58 -2.68
C PHE A 11 -4.56 -6.32 -1.80
N ALA A 12 -4.55 -5.13 -2.41
CA ALA A 12 -4.60 -3.88 -1.67
C ALA A 12 -5.87 -3.79 -0.82
N LYS A 13 -7.03 -4.21 -1.33
CA LYS A 13 -8.28 -4.27 -0.56
C LYS A 13 -8.18 -5.20 0.65
N LYS A 14 -7.71 -6.44 0.46
CA LYS A 14 -7.55 -7.42 1.54
C LYS A 14 -6.57 -6.93 2.60
N PHE A 15 -5.42 -6.40 2.18
CA PHE A 15 -4.41 -5.84 3.08
C PHE A 15 -4.98 -4.67 3.89
N MET A 16 -5.76 -3.78 3.25
CA MET A 16 -6.42 -2.69 3.95
C MET A 16 -7.46 -3.16 4.97
N GLU A 17 -8.22 -4.20 4.66
CA GLU A 17 -9.20 -4.79 5.59
C GLU A 17 -8.51 -5.42 6.81
N GLU A 18 -7.47 -6.23 6.59
CA GLU A 18 -6.68 -6.88 7.65
C GLU A 18 -6.04 -5.85 8.59
N GLU A 19 -5.43 -4.79 8.04
CA GLU A 19 -4.76 -3.74 8.82
C GLU A 19 -5.74 -2.64 9.29
N LYS A 20 -7.06 -2.82 9.07
CA LYS A 20 -8.13 -1.85 9.39
C LYS A 20 -7.88 -0.45 8.81
N LEU A 21 -7.23 -0.38 7.65
CA LEU A 21 -6.94 0.85 6.92
C LEU A 21 -8.11 1.23 6.02
N LYS A 22 -8.47 2.52 6.01
CA LYS A 22 -9.49 3.09 5.13
C LYS A 22 -8.95 4.31 4.40
N GLY A 23 -9.53 4.59 3.24
CA GLY A 23 -9.25 5.80 2.45
C GLY A 23 -8.64 5.52 1.07
N LYS A 24 -9.08 6.30 0.07
CA LYS A 24 -8.63 6.18 -1.32
C LYS A 24 -7.14 6.42 -1.48
N ALA A 25 -6.60 7.43 -0.78
CA ALA A 25 -5.17 7.76 -0.83
C ALA A 25 -4.29 6.59 -0.35
N LYS A 26 -4.65 5.95 0.78
CA LYS A 26 -3.93 4.77 1.28
C LYS A 26 -3.99 3.60 0.29
N ARG A 27 -5.15 3.38 -0.37
CA ARG A 27 -5.26 2.34 -1.40
C ARG A 27 -4.30 2.58 -2.57
N ILE A 28 -4.25 3.82 -3.08
CA ILE A 28 -3.34 4.19 -4.17
C ILE A 28 -1.89 3.98 -3.73
N LYS A 29 -1.53 4.44 -2.52
CA LYS A 29 -0.19 4.29 -1.94
C LYS A 29 0.22 2.81 -1.81
N ILE A 30 -0.68 1.95 -1.32
CA ILE A 30 -0.45 0.50 -1.21
C ILE A 30 -0.25 -0.12 -2.60
N ILE A 31 -1.03 0.26 -3.60
CA ILE A 31 -0.85 -0.24 -4.98
C ILE A 31 0.52 0.18 -5.54
N GLN A 32 0.95 1.43 -5.31
CA GLN A 32 2.28 1.89 -5.72
C GLN A 32 3.42 1.14 -4.99
N ILE A 33 3.23 0.86 -3.70
CA ILE A 33 4.17 0.05 -2.93
C ILE A 33 4.23 -1.37 -3.48
N ILE A 34 3.09 -1.99 -3.78
CA ILE A 34 3.03 -3.33 -4.41
C ILE A 34 3.79 -3.35 -5.73
N ASP A 35 3.70 -2.28 -6.52
CA ASP A 35 4.47 -2.15 -7.77
C ASP A 35 5.98 -2.17 -7.53
N SER A 36 6.44 -1.57 -6.43
CA SER A 36 7.87 -1.47 -6.07
C SER A 36 8.42 -2.71 -5.37
N VAL A 37 7.65 -3.35 -4.47
CA VAL A 37 8.15 -4.45 -3.60
C VAL A 37 7.50 -5.80 -3.87
N GLY A 38 6.51 -5.87 -4.77
CA GLY A 38 5.70 -7.05 -5.05
C GLY A 38 4.59 -7.28 -4.01
N PHE A 39 4.00 -8.48 -4.05
CA PHE A 39 2.87 -8.89 -3.21
C PHE A 39 3.26 -9.38 -1.79
N ASP A 40 4.45 -8.99 -1.30
CA ASP A 40 4.94 -9.39 0.02
C ASP A 40 4.34 -8.49 1.11
N LYS A 41 3.41 -9.03 1.91
CA LYS A 41 2.73 -8.29 2.99
C LYS A 41 3.71 -7.62 3.96
N ARG A 42 4.83 -8.27 4.32
CA ARG A 42 5.79 -7.72 5.28
C ARG A 42 6.50 -6.51 4.69
N LYS A 43 6.95 -6.62 3.43
CA LYS A 43 7.59 -5.49 2.73
C LYS A 43 6.63 -4.33 2.54
N ILE A 44 5.38 -4.62 2.18
CA ILE A 44 4.35 -3.59 2.00
C ILE A 44 4.09 -2.84 3.31
N LYS A 45 3.99 -3.56 4.44
CA LYS A 45 3.81 -2.95 5.76
C LYS A 45 4.97 -2.05 6.14
N VAL A 46 6.22 -2.51 5.97
CA VAL A 46 7.41 -1.71 6.26
C VAL A 46 7.49 -0.47 5.38
N ALA A 47 7.24 -0.61 4.07
CA ALA A 47 7.25 0.51 3.14
C ALA A 47 6.13 1.52 3.43
N LEU A 48 4.93 1.04 3.78
CA LEU A 48 3.80 1.90 4.15
C LEU A 48 4.12 2.69 5.42
N LEU A 49 4.67 2.04 6.45
CA LEU A 49 5.07 2.69 7.70
C LEU A 49 6.13 3.76 7.45
N ARG A 50 7.19 3.45 6.68
CA ARG A 50 8.24 4.41 6.32
C ARG A 50 7.67 5.62 5.59
N SER A 51 6.81 5.38 4.60
CA SER A 51 6.23 6.47 3.82
C SER A 51 5.22 7.32 4.61
N THR A 52 4.69 6.82 5.72
CA THR A 52 3.89 7.64 6.67
C THR A 52 4.78 8.44 7.63
N ILE A 53 5.97 7.92 7.97
CA ILE A 53 6.94 8.64 8.81
C ILE A 53 7.54 9.83 8.04
N GLU A 54 7.91 9.65 6.77
CA GLU A 54 8.42 10.74 5.92
C GLU A 54 7.42 11.89 5.78
N GLU A 55 6.12 11.58 5.68
CA GLU A 55 5.05 12.59 5.60
C GLU A 55 4.97 13.48 6.86
N ARG A 56 5.40 12.96 8.02
CA ARG A 56 5.44 13.72 9.29
C ARG A 56 6.69 14.58 9.43
N ILE A 57 7.81 14.21 8.81
CA ILE A 57 9.10 14.92 8.97
C ILE A 57 9.15 16.17 8.09
N ILE A 58 8.40 16.22 6.98
CA ILE A 58 8.43 17.34 6.02
C ILE A 58 7.53 18.53 6.46
N HIS A 59 6.83 18.43 7.60
CA HIS A 59 5.93 19.49 8.09
C HIS A 59 6.57 20.45 9.12
N GLU A 60 7.90 20.61 9.10
CA GLU A 60 8.63 21.63 9.88
C GLU A 60 9.21 22.69 8.95
#